data_AF-A0A8H7E157-F1
#
_entry.id   AF-A0A8H7E157-F1
#
_cell.length_a   1.000
_cell.length_b   1.000
_cell.length_c   1.000
_cell.angle_alpha   90.00
_cell.angle_beta   90.00
_cell.angle_gamma   90.00
#
_symmetry.space_group_name_H-M   'P 1'
#
loop_
_entity.id
_entity.type
_entity.pdbx_description
1 polymer ?
#
loop_
_entity_poly.entity_id
_entity_poly.type
_entity_poly.pdbx_seq_one_letter_code
_entity_poly.pdbx_strand_id
1 'polypeptide(L)'
;MTQEEALCDAASRGHPEVVRVLIDFFGASQHADRLFRRALVNAAEDGTIESAAVLTTKIYLAAQHDDLFSALLVAASNGHVEVVRHLVKTGAPINAQDHQRIHGTTSSGKQ
;
A
#
# COMPACT_ATOMS: atom_id res chain seq x y z
N MET A 1 -8.33 -14.76 -15.45
CA MET A 1 -8.54 -13.41 -14.93
C MET A 1 -9.45 -13.50 -13.72
N THR A 2 -8.86 -13.81 -12.57
CA THR A 2 -9.55 -13.73 -11.29
C THR A 2 -9.74 -12.27 -10.91
N GLN A 3 -10.70 -11.98 -10.02
CA GLN A 3 -10.95 -10.63 -9.50
C GLN A 3 -9.67 -9.97 -8.96
N GLU A 4 -8.79 -10.81 -8.40
CA GLU A 4 -7.52 -10.37 -7.85
C GLU A 4 -6.51 -9.96 -8.93
N GLU A 5 -6.52 -10.64 -10.09
CA GLU A 5 -5.66 -10.29 -11.23
C GLU A 5 -6.08 -8.96 -11.85
N ALA A 6 -7.39 -8.66 -11.90
CA ALA A 6 -7.89 -7.43 -12.52
C ALA A 6 -7.40 -6.16 -11.79
N LEU A 7 -7.42 -6.14 -10.45
CA LEU A 7 -6.92 -4.99 -9.70
C LEU A 7 -5.40 -4.86 -9.82
N CYS A 8 -4.67 -5.97 -9.76
CA CYS A 8 -3.21 -5.96 -9.87
C CYS A 8 -2.77 -5.47 -11.25
N ASP A 9 -3.39 -5.96 -12.33
CA ASP A 9 -3.09 -5.55 -13.70
C ASP A 9 -3.43 -4.07 -13.94
N ALA A 10 -4.57 -3.59 -13.43
CA ALA A 10 -4.92 -2.16 -13.50
C ALA A 10 -3.94 -1.27 -12.70
N ALA A 11 -3.48 -1.74 -11.54
CA ALA A 11 -2.50 -1.03 -10.73
C ALA A 11 -1.14 -0.95 -11.44
N SER A 12 -0.63 -2.10 -11.89
CA SER A 12 0.60 -2.24 -12.69
C SER A 12 0.62 -1.39 -13.96
N ARG A 13 -0.51 -1.27 -14.66
CA ARG A 13 -0.62 -0.51 -15.91
C ARG A 13 -0.88 0.98 -15.73
N GLY A 14 -1.07 1.46 -14.49
CA GLY A 14 -1.33 2.87 -14.23
C GLY A 14 -2.73 3.29 -14.67
N HIS A 15 -3.76 2.50 -14.34
CA HIS A 15 -5.17 2.81 -14.64
C HIS A 15 -5.93 3.23 -13.37
N PRO A 16 -5.67 4.43 -12.81
CA PRO A 16 -6.16 4.82 -11.50
C PRO A 16 -7.68 4.89 -11.39
N GLU A 17 -8.40 5.21 -12.46
CA GLU A 17 -9.88 5.22 -12.48
C GLU A 17 -10.43 3.81 -12.34
N VAL A 18 -9.84 2.84 -13.05
CA VAL A 18 -10.21 1.42 -12.95
C VAL A 18 -9.89 0.92 -11.54
N VAL A 19 -8.72 1.27 -11.00
CA VAL A 19 -8.33 0.94 -9.63
C VAL A 19 -9.34 1.48 -8.62
N ARG A 20 -9.83 2.73 -8.74
CA ARG A 20 -10.87 3.28 -7.84
C ARG A 20 -12.15 2.45 -7.87
N VAL A 21 -12.67 2.18 -9.07
CA VAL A 21 -13.91 1.41 -9.24
C VAL A 21 -13.78 0.01 -8.63
N LEU A 22 -12.65 -0.65 -8.87
CA LEU A 22 -12.39 -1.98 -8.32
C LEU A 22 -12.23 -1.94 -6.79
N ILE A 23 -11.54 -0.95 -6.23
CA ILE A 23 -11.44 -0.80 -4.77
C ILE A 23 -12.82 -0.59 -4.14
N ASP A 24 -13.66 0.26 -4.71
CA ASP A 24 -15.00 0.52 -4.15
C ASP A 24 -15.89 -0.73 -4.25
N PHE A 25 -15.71 -1.55 -5.29
CA PHE A 25 -16.41 -2.83 -5.43
C PHE A 25 -15.89 -3.91 -4.46
N PHE A 26 -14.57 -3.99 -4.25
CA PHE A 26 -13.94 -5.03 -3.42
C PHE A 26 -13.76 -4.63 -1.96
N GLY A 27 -13.99 -3.38 -1.58
CA GLY A 27 -13.72 -2.87 -0.22
C GLY A 27 -14.51 -3.55 0.90
N ALA A 28 -15.61 -4.25 0.58
CA ALA A 28 -16.38 -5.04 1.54
C ALA A 28 -15.96 -6.53 1.59
N SER A 29 -14.97 -6.95 0.80
CA SER A 29 -14.49 -8.33 0.76
C SER A 29 -13.63 -8.65 1.98
N GLN A 30 -13.75 -9.88 2.51
CA GLN A 30 -12.89 -10.38 3.59
C GLN A 30 -11.41 -10.50 3.20
N HIS A 31 -11.09 -10.37 1.92
CA HIS A 31 -9.73 -10.43 1.39
C HIS A 31 -9.24 -9.10 0.81
N ALA A 32 -9.98 -8.00 1.05
CA ALA A 32 -9.68 -6.67 0.53
C ALA A 32 -8.26 -6.21 0.90
N ASP A 33 -7.86 -6.36 2.16
CA ASP A 33 -6.54 -5.94 2.67
C ASP A 33 -5.39 -6.57 1.89
N ARG A 34 -5.39 -7.90 1.77
CA ARG A 34 -4.35 -8.64 1.04
C ARG A 34 -4.34 -8.27 -0.44
N LEU A 35 -5.51 -8.07 -1.04
CA LEU A 35 -5.66 -7.69 -2.44
C LEU A 35 -5.09 -6.28 -2.69
N PHE A 36 -5.44 -5.31 -1.85
CA PHE A 36 -4.99 -3.93 -1.98
C PHE A 36 -3.49 -3.79 -1.73
N ARG A 37 -2.95 -4.51 -0.74
CA ARG A 37 -1.50 -4.58 -0.53
C ARG A 37 -0.78 -5.12 -1.76
N ARG A 38 -1.26 -6.22 -2.34
CA ARG A 38 -0.62 -6.80 -3.54
C ARG A 38 -0.67 -5.81 -4.71
N ALA A 39 -1.83 -5.20 -4.95
CA ALA A 39 -1.97 -4.19 -5.99
C ALA A 39 -1.05 -2.98 -5.76
N LEU A 40 -0.82 -2.56 -4.51
CA LEU A 40 0.10 -1.47 -4.20
C LEU A 40 1.56 -1.86 -4.47
N VAL A 41 1.96 -3.07 -4.11
CA VAL A 41 3.31 -3.59 -4.41
C VAL A 41 3.54 -3.61 -5.92
N ASN A 42 2.57 -4.09 -6.69
CA ASN A 42 2.61 -4.08 -8.16
C ASN A 42 2.74 -2.66 -8.74
N ALA A 43 1.92 -1.72 -8.27
CA ALA A 43 2.04 -0.32 -8.70
C ALA A 43 3.41 0.28 -8.34
N ALA A 44 3.96 -0.10 -7.19
CA ALA A 44 5.28 0.33 -6.74
C ALA A 44 6.42 -0.33 -7.53
N GLU A 45 6.26 -1.57 -7.98
CA GLU A 45 7.19 -2.29 -8.83
C GLU A 45 7.29 -1.67 -10.22
N ASP A 46 6.14 -1.30 -10.79
CA ASP A 46 6.03 -0.71 -12.13
C ASP A 46 6.18 0.82 -12.15
N GLY A 47 6.20 1.46 -10.98
CA GLY A 47 6.41 2.90 -10.84
C GLY A 47 5.18 3.76 -11.15
N THR A 48 3.98 3.18 -11.08
CA THR A 48 2.72 3.85 -11.44
C THR A 48 2.18 4.70 -10.29
N ILE A 49 2.68 5.93 -10.21
CA ILE A 49 2.37 6.85 -9.12
C ILE A 49 0.88 7.11 -8.92
N GLU A 50 0.09 7.23 -9.99
CA GLU A 50 -1.33 7.52 -9.90
C GLU A 50 -2.10 6.36 -9.27
N SER A 51 -1.80 5.12 -9.69
CA SER A 51 -2.38 3.91 -9.11
C SER A 51 -1.92 3.71 -7.66
N ALA A 52 -0.62 3.90 -7.40
CA ALA A 52 -0.06 3.82 -6.06
C ALA A 52 -0.76 4.80 -5.11
N ALA A 53 -0.97 6.06 -5.54
CA ALA A 53 -1.63 7.07 -4.71
C ALA A 53 -3.07 6.72 -4.32
N VAL A 54 -3.83 6.14 -5.26
CA VAL A 54 -5.20 5.67 -4.99
C VAL A 54 -5.20 4.56 -3.93
N LEU A 55 -4.32 3.57 -4.09
CA LEU A 55 -4.20 2.43 -3.19
C LEU A 55 -3.68 2.83 -1.81
N THR A 56 -2.65 3.68 -1.75
CA THR A 56 -2.09 4.19 -0.50
C THR A 56 -3.10 4.97 0.32
N THR A 57 -3.95 5.78 -0.32
CA THR A 57 -5.01 6.51 0.39
C THR A 57 -5.94 5.55 1.13
N LYS A 58 -6.30 4.41 0.51
CA LYS A 58 -7.19 3.42 1.11
C LYS A 58 -6.52 2.62 2.22
N ILE A 59 -5.27 2.18 2.02
CA ILE A 59 -4.49 1.46 3.03
C ILE A 59 -4.21 2.34 4.27
N TYR A 60 -3.94 3.63 4.05
CA TYR A 60 -3.77 4.60 5.14
C TYR A 60 -5.05 4.78 5.97
N LEU A 61 -6.20 4.92 5.31
CA LEU A 61 -7.51 5.01 5.98
C LEU A 61 -7.84 3.75 6.80
N ALA A 62 -7.31 2.59 6.39
CA ALA A 62 -7.43 1.33 7.13
C ALA A 62 -6.40 1.19 8.28
N ALA A 63 -5.53 2.18 8.50
CA ALA A 63 -4.43 2.15 9.49
C ALA A 63 -3.44 0.98 9.32
N GLN A 64 -3.32 0.44 8.10
CA GLN A 64 -2.44 -0.70 7.76
C GLN A 64 -1.07 -0.22 7.28
N HIS A 65 -0.36 0.55 8.12
CA HIS A 65 0.90 1.19 7.73
C HIS A 65 2.01 0.19 7.37
N ASP A 66 1.96 -1.03 7.93
CA ASP A 66 2.91 -2.10 7.63
C ASP A 66 2.89 -2.55 6.18
N ASP A 67 1.71 -2.46 5.54
CA ASP A 67 1.54 -2.86 4.15
C ASP A 67 2.22 -1.88 3.18
N LEU A 68 2.48 -0.64 3.63
CA LEU A 68 3.21 0.37 2.86
C LEU A 68 4.72 0.10 2.81
N PHE A 69 5.26 -0.65 3.78
CA PHE A 69 6.71 -0.94 3.83
C PHE A 69 7.17 -1.76 2.63
N SER A 70 6.37 -2.77 2.25
CA SER A 70 6.72 -3.67 1.14
C SER A 70 6.74 -2.90 -0.18
N ALA A 71 5.75 -2.03 -0.40
CA ALA A 71 5.70 -1.16 -1.57
C ALA A 71 6.87 -0.16 -1.60
N LEU A 72 7.25 0.40 -0.44
CA LEU A 72 8.37 1.32 -0.33
C LEU A 72 9.69 0.64 -0.70
N LEU A 73 9.93 -0.57 -0.19
CA LEU A 73 11.13 -1.34 -0.48
C LEU A 73 11.29 -1.61 -1.98
N VAL A 74 10.21 -2.04 -2.63
CA VAL A 74 10.19 -2.38 -4.05
C VAL A 74 10.35 -1.14 -4.94
N ALA A 75 9.65 -0.05 -4.63
CA ALA A 75 9.83 1.21 -5.35
C ALA A 75 11.27 1.74 -5.22
N ALA A 76 11.87 1.61 -4.03
CA ALA A 76 13.25 2.03 -3.79
C ALA A 76 14.26 1.15 -4.54
N SER A 77 14.08 -0.18 -4.56
CA SER A 77 14.97 -1.08 -5.30
C SER A 77 14.94 -0.85 -6.80
N ASN A 78 13.78 -0.44 -7.33
CA ASN A 78 13.59 -0.21 -8.76
C ASN A 78 13.88 1.24 -9.18
N GLY A 79 14.17 2.15 -8.23
CA GLY A 79 14.50 3.55 -8.51
C GLY A 79 13.30 4.45 -8.82
N HIS A 80 12.08 4.04 -8.44
CA HIS A 80 10.84 4.79 -8.70
C HIS A 80 10.66 5.93 -7.70
N VAL A 81 11.44 6.99 -7.88
CA VAL A 81 11.59 8.08 -6.90
C VAL A 81 10.27 8.77 -6.55
N GLU A 82 9.36 8.96 -7.52
CA GLU A 82 8.06 9.59 -7.25
C GLU A 82 7.15 8.72 -6.37
N VAL A 83 7.16 7.41 -6.58
CA VAL A 83 6.43 6.46 -5.73
C VAL A 83 7.02 6.43 -4.33
N VAL A 84 8.35 6.40 -4.20
CA VAL A 84 9.05 6.48 -2.91
C VAL A 84 8.67 7.77 -2.17
N ARG A 85 8.73 8.92 -2.84
CA ARG A 85 8.33 10.21 -2.27
C ARG A 85 6.89 10.20 -1.78
N HIS A 86 5.98 9.60 -2.56
CA HIS A 86 4.57 9.51 -2.19
C HIS A 86 4.39 8.66 -0.93
N LEU A 87 4.92 7.42 -0.94
CA LEU A 87 4.80 6.48 0.17
C LEU A 87 5.37 7.04 1.48
N VAL A 88 6.52 7.72 1.42
CA VAL A 88 7.13 8.40 2.57
C VAL A 88 6.24 9.52 3.10
N LYS A 89 5.65 10.35 2.22
CA LYS A 89 4.74 11.43 2.62
C LYS A 89 3.46 10.91 3.29
N THR A 90 2.97 9.76 2.86
CA THR A 90 1.81 9.09 3.45
C THR A 90 2.10 8.35 4.75
N GLY A 91 3.34 8.40 5.26
CA GLY A 91 3.71 7.80 6.53
C GLY A 91 4.03 6.31 6.45
N ALA A 92 4.50 5.83 5.29
CA ALA A 92 5.12 4.51 5.21
C ALA A 92 6.30 4.43 6.20
N PRO A 93 6.42 3.36 7.00
CA PRO A 93 7.50 3.24 7.97
C PRO A 93 8.83 3.23 7.22
N ILE A 94 9.68 4.22 7.48
CA ILE A 94 10.96 4.40 6.77
C ILE A 94 12.04 3.46 7.31
N ASN A 95 11.85 2.99 8.55
CA ASN A 95 12.82 2.13 9.25
C ASN A 95 12.15 0.85 9.75
N ALA A 96 12.88 -0.27 9.63
CA ALA A 96 12.52 -1.55 10.27
C ALA A 96 12.36 -1.43 11.81
N GLN A 97 12.93 -0.39 12.43
CA GLN A 97 12.77 -0.10 13.86
C GLN A 97 11.44 0.60 14.20
N ASP A 98 10.82 1.34 13.27
CA ASP A 98 9.52 1.99 13.54
C ASP A 98 8.37 0.98 13.49
N HIS A 99 8.55 -0.12 12.75
CA HIS A 99 7.67 -1.31 12.75
C HIS A 99 7.54 -1.94 14.15
N GLN A 100 8.57 -1.83 15.01
CA GLN A 100 8.50 -2.28 16.41
C GLN A 100 7.70 -1.32 17.31
N ARG A 101 7.59 -0.04 16.93
CA ARG A 101 6.89 0.98 17.74
C ARG A 101 5.37 0.88 17.60
N ILE A 102 4.87 0.41 16.46
CA ILE A 102 3.43 0.28 16.18
C ILE A 102 2.82 -1.04 16.68
N HIS A 103 3.62 -2.11 16.82
CA HIS A 103 3.22 -3.32 17.57
C HIS A 103 3.41 -3.18 19.10
N GLY A 104 3.93 -2.04 19.56
CA GLY A 104 4.31 -1.77 20.95
C GLY A 104 3.26 -1.01 21.76
N THR A 105 2.04 -1.51 21.86
CA THR A 105 1.18 -1.21 23.03
C THR A 105 0.72 -2.56 23.58
N THR A 106 1.25 -3.07 24.71
CA THR A 106 0.74 -2.72 26.04
C THR A 106 1.57 -3.40 27.14
N SER A 107 2.15 -2.60 28.04
CA SER A 107 2.33 -2.84 29.48
C SER A 107 2.94 -1.55 30.04
N SER A 108 2.14 -0.60 30.57
CA SER A 108 1.88 -0.45 32.01
C SER A 108 3.16 -0.59 32.85
N GLY A 109 3.56 0.36 33.69
CA GLY A 109 2.92 1.57 34.19
C GLY A 109 3.91 2.22 35.16
N LYS A 110 3.57 3.42 35.62
CA LYS A 110 4.27 4.13 36.69
C LYS A 110 4.53 3.22 37.89
N GLN A 111 5.79 3.13 38.34
CA GLN A 111 6.24 3.32 39.71
C GLN A 111 7.76 3.42 39.75
#